data_AF-T1CCT0-F1
#
_entry.id   AF-T1CCT0-F1
#
_cell.length_a   1.000
_cell.length_b   1.000
_cell.length_c   1.000
_cell.angle_alpha   90.00
_cell.angle_beta   90.00
_cell.angle_gamma   90.00
#
_symmetry.space_group_name_H-M   'P 1'
#
loop_
_entity.id
_entity.type
_entity.pdbx_description
1 polymer ?
#
loop_
_entity_poly.entity_id
_entity_poly.type
_entity_poly.pdbx_seq_one_letter_code
_entity_poly.pdbx_strand_id
1 'polypeptide(L)'
;MIFVLCGPGGVGKGTVAGRLIECVENLSLSRSWTTRTRRENESASAYVFVDEESFLSKVADHGFIEYARFLDNFYGTPLPEERFFGCESHLLLEIDVQGAKQIRELIASAKI
;
A
#
# COMPACT_ATOMS: atom_id res chain seq x y z
N MET A 1 3.90 -13.53 5.88
CA MET A 1 2.87 -12.90 6.76
C MET A 1 2.67 -11.45 6.34
N ILE A 2 1.42 -10.96 6.37
CA ILE A 2 1.08 -9.59 5.98
C ILE A 2 0.61 -8.82 7.19
N PHE A 3 1.19 -7.64 7.42
CA PHE A 3 0.83 -6.71 8.47
C PHE A 3 0.18 -5.46 7.88
N VAL A 4 -0.80 -4.90 8.58
CA VAL A 4 -1.48 -3.66 8.18
C VAL A 4 -1.26 -2.62 9.27
N LEU A 5 -0.63 -1.50 8.92
CA LEU A 5 -0.54 -0.31 9.74
C LEU A 5 -1.55 0.72 9.20
N CYS A 6 -2.65 0.92 9.93
CA CYS A 6 -3.72 1.81 9.51
C CYS A 6 -3.84 3.08 10.35
N GLY A 7 -4.24 4.18 9.72
CA GLY A 7 -4.53 5.44 10.42
C GLY A 7 -4.62 6.67 9.50
N PRO A 8 -5.15 7.80 10.00
CA PRO A 8 -5.31 9.03 9.21
C PRO A 8 -4.00 9.60 8.66
N GLY A 9 -4.07 10.51 7.70
CA GLY A 9 -2.89 11.26 7.23
C GLY A 9 -2.25 12.07 8.38
N GLY A 10 -0.91 12.13 8.42
CA GLY A 10 -0.18 12.97 9.39
C GLY A 10 0.02 12.39 10.79
N VAL A 11 -0.55 11.22 11.12
CA VAL A 11 -0.42 10.61 12.47
C VAL A 11 0.94 9.95 12.75
N GLY A 12 1.90 10.01 11.82
CA GLY A 12 3.23 9.44 11.99
C GLY A 12 3.40 7.98 11.55
N LYS A 13 2.49 7.43 10.72
CA LYS A 13 2.58 6.04 10.23
C LYS A 13 3.92 5.71 9.58
N GLY A 14 4.42 6.57 8.69
CA GLY A 14 5.72 6.35 8.02
C GLY A 14 6.90 6.30 9.00
N THR A 15 6.82 7.03 10.13
CA THR A 15 7.84 6.95 11.19
C THR A 15 7.81 5.59 11.88
N VAL A 16 6.61 5.08 12.21
CA VAL A 16 6.45 3.75 12.80
C VAL A 16 6.87 2.66 11.80
N ALA A 17 6.45 2.77 10.54
CA ALA A 17 6.81 1.83 9.48
C ALA A 17 8.33 1.76 9.28
N GLY A 18 9.02 2.90 9.22
CA GLY A 18 10.48 2.94 9.13
C GLY A 18 11.16 2.20 10.29
N ARG A 19 10.70 2.43 11.52
CA ARG A 19 11.24 1.75 12.71
C ARG A 19 10.94 0.24 12.70
N LEU A 20 9.77 -0.18 12.21
CA LEU A 20 9.43 -1.60 12.09
C LEU A 20 10.33 -2.31 11.09
N ILE A 21 10.63 -1.69 9.94
CA ILE A 21 11.53 -2.26 8.92
C ILE A 21 12.95 -2.44 9.49
N GLU A 22 13.41 -1.53 10.35
CA GLU A 22 14.73 -1.64 10.99
C GLU A 22 14.79 -2.75 12.06
N CYS A 23 13.69 -3.01 12.76
CA CYS A 23 13.66 -3.90 13.93
C CYS A 23 13.12 -5.30 13.66
N VAL A 24 12.39 -5.51 12.56
CA VAL A 24 11.75 -6.79 12.22
C VAL A 24 12.49 -7.41 11.04
N GLU A 25 13.10 -8.57 11.28
CA GLU A 25 13.81 -9.32 10.25
C GLU A 25 12.85 -9.72 9.11
N ASN A 26 13.34 -9.64 7.88
CA ASN A 26 12.60 -10.01 6.66
C ASN A 26 11.29 -9.23 6.43
N LEU A 27 11.12 -8.05 7.05
CA LEU A 27 9.97 -7.18 6.83
C LEU A 27 10.25 -6.15 5.72
N SER A 28 9.44 -6.20 4.66
CA SER A 28 9.46 -5.21 3.58
C SER A 28 8.24 -4.31 3.65
N LEU A 29 8.39 -3.03 3.27
CA LEU A 29 7.26 -2.11 3.10
C LEU A 29 6.69 -2.22 1.68
N SER A 30 5.37 -2.35 1.57
CA SER A 30 4.69 -2.28 0.28
C SER A 30 4.76 -0.87 -0.29
N ARG A 31 5.20 -0.77 -1.55
CA ARG A 31 5.31 0.49 -2.27
C ARG A 31 4.02 0.76 -3.03
N SER A 32 3.20 1.65 -2.48
CA SER A 32 1.94 2.07 -3.10
C SER A 32 2.16 2.78 -4.43
N TRP A 33 1.16 2.73 -5.31
CA TRP A 33 1.12 3.46 -6.58
C TRP A 33 0.41 4.79 -6.38
N THR A 34 0.77 5.80 -7.16
CA THR A 34 0.02 7.05 -7.22
C THR A 34 0.11 7.73 -8.58
N THR A 35 -0.94 8.45 -8.97
CA THR A 35 -0.94 9.31 -10.16
C THR A 35 -0.44 10.72 -9.88
N ARG A 36 -0.20 11.05 -8.61
CA ARG A 36 0.35 12.35 -8.23
C ARG A 36 1.78 12.47 -8.72
N THR A 37 2.14 13.63 -9.28
CA THR A 37 3.54 13.95 -9.56
C THR A 37 4.40 13.88 -8.29
N ARG A 38 5.55 13.21 -8.36
CA ARG A 38 6.55 13.16 -7.29
C ARG A 38 6.96 14.58 -6.89
N ARG A 39 7.06 14.86 -5.57
CA ARG A 39 7.59 16.15 -5.10
C ARG A 39 9.12 16.17 -5.25
N GLU A 40 9.72 17.34 -5.41
CA GLU A 40 11.17 17.47 -5.58
C GLU A 40 11.96 16.80 -4.44
N ASN A 41 11.50 16.96 -3.20
CA ASN A 41 12.15 16.44 -1.99
C ASN A 41 11.69 15.02 -1.59
N GLU A 42 10.88 14.36 -2.41
CA GLU A 42 10.33 13.03 -2.12
C GLU A 42 11.19 11.95 -2.78
N SER A 43 11.54 10.87 -2.06
CA SER A 43 12.30 9.77 -2.65
C SER A 43 11.60 9.20 -3.89
N ALA A 44 12.38 8.84 -4.92
CA ALA A 44 11.84 8.11 -6.07
C ALA A 44 11.19 6.79 -5.65
N SER A 45 11.64 6.18 -4.54
CA SER A 45 11.09 4.94 -4.00
C SER A 45 9.84 5.11 -3.11
N ALA A 46 9.41 6.35 -2.82
CA ALA A 46 8.27 6.60 -1.93
C ALA A 46 6.96 6.00 -2.45
N TYR A 47 6.73 6.12 -3.75
CA TYR A 47 5.60 5.53 -4.47
C TYR A 47 6.07 5.00 -5.83
N VAL A 48 5.27 4.16 -6.46
CA VAL A 48 5.33 3.96 -7.91
C VAL A 48 4.51 5.08 -8.54
N PHE A 49 5.20 6.08 -9.09
CA PHE A 49 4.58 7.22 -9.75
C PHE A 49 4.23 6.83 -11.19
N VAL A 50 2.95 6.89 -11.54
CA VAL A 50 2.43 6.50 -12.86
C VAL A 50 1.44 7.54 -13.39
N ASP A 51 1.08 7.47 -14.66
CA ASP A 51 -0.06 8.22 -15.18
C ASP A 51 -1.40 7.56 -14.80
N GLU A 52 -2.49 8.29 -15.04
CA GLU A 52 -3.85 7.83 -14.73
C GLU A 52 -4.25 6.61 -15.56
N GLU A 53 -3.86 6.55 -16.83
CA GLU A 53 -4.16 5.43 -17.72
C GLU A 53 -3.55 4.12 -17.19
N SER A 54 -2.27 4.15 -16.81
CA SER A 54 -1.56 3.00 -16.24
C SER A 54 -2.16 2.57 -14.91
N PHE A 55 -2.57 3.52 -14.07
CA PHE A 55 -3.23 3.22 -12.80
C PHE A 55 -4.58 2.52 -13.03
N LEU A 56 -5.42 3.07 -13.89
CA LEU A 56 -6.75 2.53 -14.19
C LEU A 56 -6.68 1.18 -14.90
N SER A 57 -5.69 0.98 -15.78
CA SER A 57 -5.38 -0.32 -16.37
C SER A 57 -5.11 -1.37 -15.28
N LYS A 58 -4.27 -1.04 -14.29
CA LYS A 58 -3.98 -1.93 -13.17
C LYS A 58 -5.19 -2.16 -12.24
N VAL A 59 -6.11 -1.20 -12.13
CA VAL A 59 -7.40 -1.41 -11.45
C VAL A 59 -8.25 -2.42 -12.20
N ALA A 60 -8.35 -2.31 -13.53
CA ALA A 60 -9.10 -3.25 -14.38
C ALA A 60 -8.55 -4.67 -14.29
N ASP A 61 -7.24 -4.82 -14.12
CA ASP A 61 -6.55 -6.10 -13.93
C ASP A 61 -6.62 -6.63 -12.47
N HIS A 62 -7.44 -6.02 -11.60
CA HIS A 62 -7.54 -6.37 -10.19
C HIS A 62 -6.19 -6.32 -9.43
N GLY A 63 -5.27 -5.45 -9.85
CA GLY A 63 -3.89 -5.43 -9.35
C GLY A 63 -3.66 -4.77 -7.99
N PHE A 64 -4.71 -4.33 -7.31
CA PHE A 64 -4.66 -3.61 -6.04
C PHE A 64 -5.49 -4.31 -4.96
N ILE A 65 -4.99 -4.32 -3.73
CA ILE A 65 -5.76 -4.73 -2.55
C ILE A 65 -6.84 -3.69 -2.25
N GLU A 66 -6.45 -2.42 -2.35
CA GLU A 66 -7.31 -1.26 -2.15
C GLU A 66 -6.78 -0.13 -3.03
N TYR A 67 -7.68 0.76 -3.41
CA TYR A 67 -7.31 2.03 -4.02
C TYR A 67 -8.33 3.09 -3.68
N ALA A 68 -7.90 4.34 -3.68
CA ALA A 68 -8.76 5.48 -3.42
C ALA A 68 -8.34 6.67 -4.29
N ARG A 69 -9.30 7.55 -4.56
CA ARG A 69 -9.03 8.88 -5.11
C ARG A 69 -9.01 9.87 -3.96
N PHE A 70 -7.91 10.61 -3.84
CA PHE A 70 -7.78 11.70 -2.88
C PHE A 70 -7.41 12.97 -3.63
N LEU A 71 -8.28 13.99 -3.54
CA LEU A 71 -8.27 15.15 -4.44
C LEU A 71 -8.35 14.65 -5.90
N ASP A 72 -7.38 15.03 -6.73
CA ASP A 72 -7.32 14.67 -8.14
C ASP A 72 -6.35 13.54 -8.46
N ASN A 73 -5.83 12.83 -7.44
CA ASN A 73 -4.88 11.76 -7.65
C ASN A 73 -5.40 10.43 -7.10
N PHE A 74 -5.06 9.37 -7.80
CA PHE A 74 -5.27 8.01 -7.33
C PHE A 74 -4.09 7.55 -6.47
N TYR A 75 -4.41 6.68 -5.52
CA TYR A 75 -3.48 5.99 -4.66
C TYR A 75 -3.94 4.55 -4.53
N GLY A 76 -3.01 3.59 -4.60
CA GLY A 76 -3.37 2.18 -4.49
C GLY A 76 -2.26 1.31 -3.93
N THR A 77 -2.63 0.42 -3.01
CA THR A 77 -1.73 -0.60 -2.47
C THR A 77 -1.76 -1.83 -3.37
N PRO A 78 -0.65 -2.20 -4.04
CA PRO A 78 -0.64 -3.33 -4.96
C PRO A 78 -0.88 -4.65 -4.23
N LEU A 79 -1.41 -5.64 -4.96
CA LEU A 79 -1.45 -7.01 -4.46
C LEU A 79 -0.04 -7.49 -4.05
N PRO A 80 0.10 -8.21 -2.93
CA PRO A 80 1.37 -8.77 -2.50
C PRO A 80 1.89 -9.76 -3.54
N GLU A 81 3.18 -9.68 -3.85
CA GLU A 81 3.86 -10.69 -4.65
C GLU A 81 3.87 -12.04 -3.94
N GLU A 82 3.93 -13.13 -4.71
CA GLU A 82 3.85 -14.50 -4.18
C GLU A 82 4.89 -14.80 -3.09
N ARG A 83 6.07 -14.18 -3.19
CA ARG A 83 7.17 -14.32 -2.21
C ARG A 83 6.76 -13.99 -0.77
N PHE A 84 5.72 -13.18 -0.56
CA PHE A 84 5.28 -12.76 0.78
C PHE A 84 4.31 -13.74 1.47
N PHE A 85 3.87 -14.79 0.77
CA PHE A 85 3.00 -15.84 1.34
C PHE A 85 3.77 -17.01 1.98
N GLY A 86 5.11 -16.98 1.93
CA GLY A 86 5.97 -17.94 2.63
C GLY A 86 6.31 -17.54 4.07
N CYS A 87 7.00 -18.44 4.78
CA CYS A 87 7.43 -18.23 6.16
C CYS A 87 8.63 -17.25 6.29
N GLU A 88 9.39 -17.04 5.21
CA GLU A 88 10.67 -16.32 5.25
C GLU A 88 10.58 -14.84 4.86
N SER A 89 9.39 -14.34 4.53
CA SER A 89 9.21 -12.95 4.12
C SER A 89 7.92 -12.35 4.65
N HIS A 90 8.00 -11.09 5.06
CA HIS A 90 6.90 -10.35 5.64
C HIS A 90 6.68 -9.05 4.88
N LEU A 91 5.41 -8.66 4.77
CA LEU A 91 5.02 -7.42 4.09
C LEU A 91 4.25 -6.52 5.06
N LEU A 92 4.68 -5.27 5.18
CA LEU A 92 3.96 -4.21 5.86
C LEU A 92 3.20 -3.38 4.83
N LEU A 93 1.90 -3.22 5.07
CA LEU A 93 1.02 -2.36 4.30
C LEU A 93 0.71 -1.11 5.12
N GLU A 94 1.02 0.08 4.60
CA GLU A 94 0.57 1.35 5.16
C GLU A 94 -0.72 1.79 4.49
N ILE A 95 -1.81 1.80 5.24
CA ILE A 95 -3.16 1.98 4.68
C ILE A 95 -3.87 3.10 5.42
N ASP A 96 -4.65 3.90 4.70
CA ASP A 96 -5.46 4.94 5.32
C ASP A 96 -6.82 4.40 5.83
N VAL A 97 -7.67 5.28 6.36
CA VAL A 97 -8.97 4.85 6.91
C VAL A 97 -9.92 4.36 5.81
N GLN A 98 -9.84 4.91 4.60
CA GLN A 98 -10.69 4.50 3.47
C GLN A 98 -10.25 3.13 2.94
N GLY A 99 -8.94 2.92 2.74
CA GLY A 99 -8.36 1.65 2.34
C GLY A 99 -8.60 0.55 3.37
N ALA A 100 -8.53 0.87 4.67
CA ALA A 100 -8.80 -0.09 5.74
C ALA A 100 -10.25 -0.61 5.70
N LYS A 101 -11.21 0.21 5.27
CA LYS A 101 -12.60 -0.22 5.06
C LYS A 101 -12.70 -1.21 3.91
N GLN A 102 -12.06 -0.94 2.77
CA GLN A 102 -12.05 -1.85 1.61
C GLN A 102 -11.45 -3.21 1.96
N ILE A 103 -10.34 -3.23 2.71
CA ILE A 103 -9.71 -4.49 3.14
C ILE A 103 -10.61 -5.29 4.07
N ARG A 104 -11.31 -4.63 4.99
CA ARG A 104 -12.28 -5.30 5.85
C ARG A 104 -13.42 -5.93 5.05
N GLU A 105 -13.92 -5.24 4.03
CA GLU A 105 -14.95 -5.75 3.13
C GLU A 105 -14.42 -6.94 2.31
N LEU A 106 -13.18 -6.85 1.79
CA LEU A 106 -12.52 -7.94 1.09
C LEU A 106 -12.42 -9.19 1.98
N ILE A 107 -11.91 -9.06 3.21
CA ILE A 107 -11.80 -10.17 4.18
C ILE A 107 -13.19 -10.72 4.54
N ALA A 108 -14.18 -9.86 4.76
CA ALA A 108 -15.55 -10.30 5.06
C ALA A 108 -16.19 -11.07 3.90
N SER A 109 -15.91 -10.65 2.65
CA SER A 109 -16.41 -11.32 1.45
C SER A 109 -15.67 -12.63 1.15
N ALA A 110 -14.40 -12.73 1.53
CA ALA A 110 -13.54 -13.87 1.26
C ALA A 110 -13.87 -15.14 2.06
N LYS A 111 -14.77 -15.06 3.07
CA LYS A 111 -15.20 -16.19 3.94
C LYS A 111 -14.17 -17.32 4.05
N ILE A 112 -13.16 -17.07 4.87
CA ILE A 112 -12.33 -18.14 5.48
C ILE A 112 -13.19 -18.87 6.52
#